data_AF-A0A6B3GFU6-F1
#
_entry.id   AF-A0A6B3GFU6-F1
#
_cell.length_a   1.000
_cell.length_b   1.000
_cell.length_c   1.000
_cell.angle_alpha   90.00
_cell.angle_beta   90.00
_cell.angle_gamma   90.00
#
_symmetry.space_group_name_H-M   'P 1'
#
loop_
_entity.id
_entity.type
_entity.pdbx_description
1 polymer ?
#
loop_
_entity_poly.entity_id
_entity_poly.type
_entity_poly.pdbx_seq_one_letter_code
_entity_poly.pdbx_strand_id
1 'polypeptide(L)' 'DAYLDEDGRLRKVRHRFTFSSDARGPEVSVVSTLLLYGFGLPVTVTLPDEDAIYTGEIRQG' A
#
# COMPACT_ATOMS: atom_id res chain seq x y z
N ASP A 1 6.93 -6.28 -11.64
CA ASP A 1 7.72 -7.50 -11.35
C ASP A 1 7.18 -8.17 -10.10
N ALA A 2 7.06 -9.48 -10.12
CA ALA A 2 6.68 -10.30 -8.97
C ALA A 2 7.80 -11.31 -8.70
N TYR A 3 8.14 -11.47 -7.43
CA TYR A 3 9.18 -12.39 -6.98
C TYR A 3 8.53 -13.38 -6.01
N LEU A 4 8.70 -14.66 -6.28
CA LEU A 4 8.12 -15.75 -5.50
C LEU A 4 9.22 -16.51 -4.76
N ASP A 5 8.87 -17.17 -3.66
CA ASP A 5 9.72 -18.17 -3.03
C ASP A 5 9.60 -19.54 -3.72
N GLU A 6 10.30 -20.55 -3.19
CA GLU A 6 10.33 -21.92 -3.70
C GLU A 6 8.95 -22.60 -3.68
N ASP A 7 8.09 -22.23 -2.73
CA ASP A 7 6.71 -22.72 -2.62
C ASP A 7 5.74 -21.97 -3.56
N GLY A 8 6.23 -21.01 -4.35
CA GLY A 8 5.42 -20.18 -5.24
C GLY A 8 4.62 -19.09 -4.51
N ARG A 9 4.96 -18.75 -3.26
CA ARG A 9 4.33 -17.64 -2.55
C ARG A 9 4.97 -16.32 -2.94
N LEU A 10 4.14 -15.29 -3.13
CA LEU A 10 4.61 -13.95 -3.45
C LEU A 10 5.40 -13.35 -2.27
N ARG A 11 6.65 -12.94 -2.51
CA ARG A 11 7.52 -12.32 -1.49
C ARG A 11 7.78 -10.85 -1.73
N LYS A 12 7.75 -10.43 -2.99
CA LYS A 12 7.94 -9.03 -3.35
C LYS A 12 7.17 -8.67 -4.60
N VAL A 13 6.64 -7.46 -4.62
CA VAL A 13 6.14 -6.79 -5.82
C VAL A 13 6.94 -5.52 -6.03
N ARG A 14 7.45 -5.34 -7.25
CA ARG A 14 7.98 -4.07 -7.71
C ARG A 14 7.06 -3.52 -8.79
N HIS A 15 6.33 -2.46 -8.44
CA HIS A 15 5.40 -1.78 -9.33
C HIS A 15 6.03 -0.47 -9.82
N ARG A 16 5.93 -0.22 -11.13
CA ARG A 16 6.40 1.02 -11.75
C ARG A 16 5.20 1.71 -12.37
N PHE A 17 4.97 2.95 -11.97
CA PHE A 17 3.87 3.77 -12.48
C PHE A 17 4.31 5.22 -12.53
N THR A 18 3.56 6.02 -13.27
CA THR A 18 3.72 7.46 -13.30
C THR A 18 2.54 8.10 -12.60
N PHE A 19 2.79 9.16 -11.84
CA PHE A 19 1.76 9.88 -11.10
C PHE A 19 1.95 11.39 -11.24
N SER A 20 0.84 12.11 -11.37
CA SER A 20 0.76 13.56 -11.23
C SER A 20 -0.20 13.89 -10.08
N SER A 21 0.17 14.83 -9.22
CA SER A 21 -0.69 15.28 -8.11
C SER A 21 -2.00 15.89 -8.63
N ASP A 22 -1.91 16.60 -9.74
CA ASP A 22 -3.03 17.33 -10.33
C ASP A 22 -3.09 17.02 -11.84
N ALA A 23 -4.26 17.18 -12.46
CA ALA A 23 -4.48 16.86 -13.88
C ALA A 23 -3.56 17.61 -14.87
N ARG A 24 -2.93 18.71 -14.44
CA ARG A 24 -1.97 19.51 -15.22
C ARG A 24 -0.57 19.57 -14.60
N GLY A 25 -0.34 18.85 -13.51
CA GLY A 25 0.94 18.80 -12.81
C GLY A 25 1.98 17.96 -13.56
N PRO A 26 3.27 18.15 -13.27
CA PRO A 26 4.33 17.33 -13.86
C PRO A 26 4.19 15.87 -13.45
N GLU A 27 4.46 14.97 -14.39
CA GLU A 27 4.49 13.54 -14.16
C GLU A 27 5.77 13.12 -13.43
N VAL A 28 5.60 12.29 -12.40
CA VAL A 28 6.70 11.71 -11.63
C VAL A 28 6.69 10.20 -11.81
N SER A 29 7.82 9.63 -12.25
CA SER A 29 8.01 8.19 -12.29
C SER A 29 8.28 7.64 -10.89
N VAL A 30 7.50 6.65 -10.49
CA VAL A 30 7.57 6.02 -9.16
C VAL A 30 7.91 4.54 -9.30
N VAL A 31 8.81 4.07 -8.44
CA VAL A 31 9.08 2.65 -8.24
C VAL A 31 8.66 2.26 -6.84
N SER A 32 7.48 1.64 -6.71
CA SER A 32 6.98 1.14 -5.44
C SER A 32 7.45 -0.30 -5.22
N THR A 33 7.97 -0.57 -4.01
CA THR A 33 8.40 -1.92 -3.59
C THR A 33 7.59 -2.34 -2.38
N LEU A 34 6.94 -3.48 -2.48
CA LEU A 34 6.17 -4.10 -1.40
C LEU A 34 6.79 -5.47 -1.07
N LEU A 35 6.98 -5.76 0.22
CA LEU A 35 7.48 -7.03 0.73
C LEU A 35 6.35 -7.75 1.48
N LEU A 36 6.21 -9.05 1.29
CA LEU A 36 5.18 -9.86 1.94
C LEU A 36 5.79 -11.01 2.74
N TYR A 37 5.36 -11.14 3.98
CA TYR A 37 5.81 -12.14 4.94
C TYR A 37 4.70 -12.45 5.95
N GLY A 38 4.92 -13.44 6.82
CA GLY A 38 3.94 -13.81 7.86
C GLY A 38 2.69 -14.52 7.34
N PHE A 39 2.75 -15.13 6.14
CA PHE A 39 1.62 -15.85 5.56
C PHE A 39 1.07 -16.92 6.51
N GLY A 40 -0.23 -16.85 6.79
CA GLY A 40 -0.94 -17.80 7.64
C GLY A 40 -0.76 -17.58 9.15
N LEU A 41 0.02 -16.58 9.58
CA LEU A 41 0.14 -16.26 10.99
C LEU A 41 -1.13 -15.55 11.49
N PRO A 42 -1.69 -15.94 12.65
CA PRO A 42 -2.80 -15.21 13.25
C PRO A 42 -2.34 -13.81 13.68
N VAL A 43 -3.20 -12.81 13.47
CA VAL A 43 -2.95 -11.43 13.92
C VAL A 43 -4.14 -10.93 14.75
N THR A 44 -3.85 -10.28 15.87
CA THR A 44 -4.86 -9.63 16.69
C THR A 44 -5.07 -8.21 16.19
N VAL A 45 -6.31 -7.87 15.84
CA VAL A 45 -6.72 -6.52 15.46
C VAL A 45 -7.51 -5.93 16.61
N THR A 46 -7.16 -4.70 17.02
CA THR A 46 -7.86 -3.94 18.05
C THR A 46 -8.48 -2.70 17.41
N LEU A 47 -9.68 -2.33 17.86
CA LEU A 47 -10.29 -1.08 17.47
C LEU A 47 -9.53 0.06 18.18
N PRO A 48 -9.11 1.13 17.48
CA PRO A 48 -8.60 2.31 18.15
C PRO A 48 -9.69 2.98 18.99
N ASP A 49 -9.29 3.80 19.96
CA ASP A 49 -10.22 4.60 20.77
C ASP A 49 -11.12 5.48 19.87
N GLU A 50 -12.35 5.74 20.33
CA GLU A 50 -13.37 6.41 19.51
C GLU A 50 -12.94 7.80 19.02
N ASP A 51 -12.20 8.54 19.85
CA ASP A 51 -11.67 9.86 19.54
C ASP A 51 -10.50 9.84 18.52
N ALA A 52 -9.89 8.66 18.28
CA ALA A 52 -8.89 8.46 17.25
C ALA A 52 -9.49 8.10 15.87
N ILE A 53 -10.81 7.92 15.77
CA ILE A 53 -11.50 7.55 14.54
C ILE A 53 -12.03 8.82 13.85
N TYR A 54 -11.42 9.21 12.73
CA TYR A 54 -11.96 10.29 11.90
C TYR A 54 -13.25 9.85 11.19
N THR A 55 -14.37 10.49 11.51
CA THR A 55 -15.70 10.23 10.93
C THR A 55 -16.20 11.35 9.99
N GLY A 56 -15.37 12.38 9.75
CA GLY A 56 -15.69 13.49 8.86
C GLY A 56 -15.49 13.16 7.37
N GLU A 57 -15.73 14.15 6.51
CA GLU A 57 -15.49 14.06 5.06
C GLU A 57 -14.06 14.52 4.74
N ILE A 58 -13.33 13.77 3.91
CA ILE A 58 -12.04 14.23 3.36
C ILE A 58 -12.32 14.93 2.04
N ARG A 59 -12.00 16.22 1.94
CA ARG A 59 -12.00 16.96 0.68
C ARG A 59 -10.58 17.20 0.20
N GLN A 60 -10.35 16.99 -1.09
CA GLN A 60 -9.11 17.42 -1.74
C GLN A 60 -9.28 18.87 -2.19
N GLY A 61 -8.33 19.73 -1.83
CA GLY A 61 -8.30 21.15 -2.21
C GLY A 61 -7.82 21.38 -3.63
#